data_AF-A0A537SC66-F1
#
_entry.id   AF-A0A537SC66-F1
#
_cell.length_a   1.000
_cell.length_b   1.000
_cell.length_c   1.000
_cell.angle_alpha   90.00
_cell.angle_beta   90.00
_cell.angle_gamma   90.00
#
_symmetry.space_group_name_H-M   'P 1'
#
loop_
_entity.id
_entity.type
_entity.pdbx_description
1 polymer ?
#
loop_
_entity_poly.entity_id
_entity_poly.type
_entity_poly.pdbx_seq_one_letter_code
_entity_poly.pdbx_strand_id
1 'polypeptide(L)'
;MAQIVAGFGVPHTPIFPHFVKRDGPDCETAKLFGAQKAQLAAERPNLIVMFDTDHLNTFFLDSLPIFAVGIDTRFKAPNDEPQDVPNYIVPSMLDVAAHIRCAVVAAGFDVGMTQNYSVDHSVTVPLHFLTPDMTVPVIPFFISGHVPPLPSAQRCHAL
;
A
#
# COMPACT_ATOMS: atom_id res chain seq x y z
N MET A 1 15.96 -7.08 -17.00
CA MET A 1 14.82 -6.25 -17.46
C MET A 1 13.71 -6.43 -16.44
N ALA A 2 13.19 -5.35 -15.86
CA ALA A 2 12.03 -5.41 -14.97
C ALA A 2 10.74 -5.31 -15.80
N GLN A 3 9.64 -5.90 -15.32
CA GLN A 3 8.36 -5.93 -16.02
C GLN A 3 7.22 -5.70 -15.02
N ILE A 4 6.25 -4.86 -15.39
CA ILE A 4 4.96 -4.78 -14.72
C ILE A 4 4.08 -5.90 -15.27
N VAL A 5 3.67 -6.83 -14.40
CA VAL A 5 2.92 -8.04 -14.81
C VAL A 5 1.40 -7.86 -14.71
N ALA A 6 0.92 -7.05 -13.76
CA ALA A 6 -0.50 -6.80 -13.54
C ALA A 6 -0.72 -5.53 -12.71
N GLY A 7 -1.98 -5.07 -12.66
CA GLY A 7 -2.44 -3.99 -11.78
C GLY A 7 -3.74 -4.41 -11.08
N PHE A 8 -3.87 -4.05 -9.81
CA PHE A 8 -5.00 -4.44 -8.95
C PHE A 8 -5.56 -3.21 -8.25
N GLY A 9 -6.89 -3.18 -8.08
CA GLY A 9 -7.58 -2.17 -7.29
C GLY A 9 -8.52 -2.86 -6.31
N VAL A 10 -8.30 -2.62 -5.01
CA VAL A 10 -9.14 -3.19 -3.94
C VAL A 10 -9.44 -2.13 -2.89
N PRO A 11 -10.60 -2.20 -2.21
CA PRO A 11 -10.87 -1.34 -1.06
C PRO A 11 -9.93 -1.68 0.09
N HIS A 12 -9.67 -0.71 0.96
CA HIS A 12 -8.88 -0.89 2.18
C HIS A 12 -9.68 -0.67 3.46
N THR A 13 -11.01 -0.79 3.40
CA THR A 13 -11.88 -0.44 4.53
C THR A 13 -11.50 -1.18 5.82
N PRO A 14 -11.19 -0.47 6.93
CA PRO A 14 -10.55 -1.06 8.12
C PRO A 14 -11.39 -2.14 8.81
N ILE A 15 -12.72 -2.11 8.66
CA ILE A 15 -13.63 -3.07 9.31
C ILE A 15 -13.85 -4.35 8.49
N PHE A 16 -13.36 -4.45 7.25
CA PHE A 16 -13.59 -5.63 6.40
C PHE A 16 -13.01 -6.93 6.97
N PRO A 17 -11.81 -6.96 7.57
CA PRO A 17 -11.30 -8.17 8.23
C PRO A 17 -12.26 -8.66 9.33
N HIS A 18 -12.82 -7.74 10.12
CA HIS A 18 -13.83 -8.09 11.12
C HIS A 18 -15.10 -8.69 10.51
N PHE A 19 -15.63 -8.10 9.44
CA PHE A 19 -16.81 -8.64 8.75
C PHE A 19 -16.55 -10.03 8.17
N VAL A 20 -15.38 -10.26 7.57
CA VAL A 20 -15.02 -11.60 7.06
C VAL A 20 -14.89 -12.62 8.20
N LYS A 21 -14.31 -12.22 9.33
CA LYS A 21 -14.23 -13.10 10.51
C LYS A 21 -15.62 -13.43 11.09
N ARG A 22 -16.53 -12.45 11.14
CA ARG A 22 -17.89 -12.60 11.66
C ARG A 22 -18.78 -13.44 10.73
N ASP A 23 -18.76 -13.13 9.44
CA ASP A 23 -19.70 -13.67 8.43
C ASP A 23 -19.16 -14.93 7.75
N GLY A 24 -17.88 -15.25 7.96
CA GLY A 24 -17.23 -16.43 7.42
C GLY A 24 -16.72 -16.26 5.98
N PRO A 25 -16.03 -17.30 5.45
CA PRO A 25 -15.35 -17.23 4.15
C PRO A 25 -16.30 -17.14 2.94
N ASP A 26 -17.60 -17.38 3.15
CA ASP A 26 -18.61 -17.35 2.10
C ASP A 26 -19.27 -15.98 1.89
N CYS A 27 -18.94 -14.99 2.73
CA CYS A 27 -19.46 -13.63 2.56
C CYS A 27 -18.90 -12.98 1.29
N GLU A 28 -19.61 -11.97 0.77
CA GLU A 28 -19.26 -11.30 -0.48
C GLU A 28 -17.83 -10.74 -0.47
N THR A 29 -17.45 -10.05 0.61
CA THR A 29 -16.11 -9.49 0.79
C THR A 29 -15.03 -10.57 0.67
N ALA A 30 -15.18 -11.69 1.39
CA ALA A 30 -14.21 -12.78 1.36
C ALA A 30 -14.06 -13.39 -0.04
N LYS A 31 -15.18 -13.58 -0.77
CA LYS A 31 -15.18 -14.11 -2.14
C LYS A 31 -14.50 -13.17 -3.13
N LEU A 32 -14.79 -11.87 -3.07
CA LEU A 32 -14.21 -10.87 -3.96
C LEU A 32 -12.70 -10.74 -3.72
N PHE A 33 -12.25 -10.63 -2.47
CA PHE A 33 -10.82 -10.65 -2.15
C PHE A 33 -10.15 -11.98 -2.50
N GLY A 34 -10.84 -13.11 -2.31
CA GLY A 34 -10.35 -14.43 -2.69
C GLY A 34 -10.06 -14.55 -4.19
N ALA A 35 -10.92 -13.98 -5.03
CA ALA A 35 -10.70 -13.93 -6.48
C ALA A 35 -9.47 -13.07 -6.83
N GLN A 36 -9.32 -11.90 -6.21
CA GLN A 36 -8.15 -11.03 -6.41
C GLN A 36 -6.85 -11.70 -5.93
N LYS A 37 -6.89 -12.38 -4.78
CA LYS A 37 -5.77 -13.18 -4.25
C LYS A 37 -5.34 -14.28 -5.22
N ALA A 38 -6.29 -15.01 -5.79
CA ALA A 38 -5.99 -16.07 -6.75
C ALA A 38 -5.34 -15.52 -8.03
N GLN A 39 -5.82 -14.38 -8.51
CA GLN A 39 -5.21 -13.68 -9.65
C GLN A 39 -3.79 -13.21 -9.33
N LEU A 40 -3.59 -12.52 -8.20
CA LEU A 40 -2.26 -12.07 -7.76
C LEU A 40 -1.27 -13.24 -7.66
N ALA A 41 -1.68 -14.37 -7.10
CA ALA A 41 -0.86 -15.56 -6.99
C ALA A 41 -0.47 -16.14 -8.36
N ALA A 42 -1.38 -16.09 -9.35
CA ALA A 42 -1.12 -16.56 -10.71
C ALA A 42 -0.05 -15.72 -11.44
N GLU A 43 -0.03 -14.40 -11.17
CA GLU A 43 0.95 -13.46 -11.75
C GLU A 43 2.36 -13.64 -11.16
N ARG A 44 2.48 -14.25 -9.97
CA ARG A 44 3.75 -14.49 -9.25
C ARG A 44 4.64 -13.23 -9.16
N PRO A 45 4.13 -12.11 -8.61
CA PRO A 45 4.93 -10.91 -8.44
C PRO A 45 6.10 -11.18 -7.48
N ASN A 46 7.24 -10.55 -7.75
CA ASN A 46 8.39 -10.53 -6.86
C ASN A 46 8.47 -9.25 -6.01
N LEU A 47 7.59 -8.29 -6.28
CA LEU A 47 7.49 -6.99 -5.62
C LEU A 47 6.10 -6.41 -5.90
N ILE A 48 5.51 -5.75 -4.89
CA ILE A 48 4.31 -4.95 -5.02
C ILE A 48 4.69 -3.49 -4.80
N VAL A 49 4.40 -2.61 -5.77
CA VAL A 49 4.37 -1.16 -5.53
C VAL A 49 2.92 -0.81 -5.21
N MET A 50 2.67 -0.36 -3.99
CA MET A 50 1.33 -0.12 -3.49
C MET A 50 1.06 1.37 -3.39
N PHE A 51 0.15 1.86 -4.22
CA PHE A 51 -0.34 3.24 -4.11
C PHE A 51 -1.44 3.29 -3.06
N ASP A 52 -1.29 4.16 -2.06
CA ASP A 52 -2.28 4.35 -1.00
C ASP A 52 -2.40 5.81 -0.58
N THR A 53 -3.41 6.09 0.25
CA THR A 53 -3.54 7.34 0.99
C THR A 53 -3.44 7.04 2.49
N ASP A 54 -2.42 7.59 3.15
CA ASP A 54 -2.27 7.50 4.61
C ASP A 54 -3.36 8.32 5.32
N HIS A 55 -3.99 7.73 6.35
CA HIS A 55 -5.10 8.32 7.09
C HIS A 55 -4.63 9.14 8.31
N LEU A 56 -3.57 9.93 8.11
CA LEU A 56 -2.95 10.78 9.11
C LEU A 56 -2.25 10.02 10.25
N ASN A 57 -1.67 8.85 9.94
CA ASN A 57 -0.98 8.01 10.92
C ASN A 57 0.54 8.05 10.71
N THR A 58 0.99 7.88 9.47
CA THR A 58 2.39 7.99 9.08
C THR A 58 2.78 9.45 8.85
N PHE A 59 1.86 10.22 8.28
CA PHE A 59 2.05 11.63 7.96
C PHE A 59 0.99 12.46 8.68
N PHE A 60 1.39 13.46 9.45
CA PHE A 60 0.45 14.35 10.12
C PHE A 60 0.54 15.78 9.57
N LEU A 61 -0.27 16.71 10.11
CA LEU A 61 -0.41 18.06 9.56
C LEU A 61 0.88 18.90 9.59
N ASP A 62 1.86 18.51 10.41
CA ASP A 62 3.19 19.12 10.47
C ASP A 62 4.12 18.62 9.35
N SER A 63 3.81 17.48 8.72
CA SER A 63 4.55 16.94 7.58
C SER A 63 3.65 16.07 6.70
N LEU A 64 2.92 16.72 5.78
CA LEU A 64 1.97 16.06 4.88
C LEU A 64 2.38 16.22 3.41
N PRO A 65 3.06 15.23 2.81
CA PRO A 65 3.50 15.30 1.41
C PRO A 65 2.34 15.04 0.44
N ILE A 66 2.38 15.67 -0.74
CA ILE A 66 1.46 15.34 -1.85
C ILE A 66 1.73 13.93 -2.40
N PHE A 67 3.01 13.60 -2.57
CA PHE A 67 3.49 12.28 -2.96
C PHE A 67 4.68 11.91 -2.06
N ALA A 68 4.77 10.66 -1.61
CA ALA A 68 5.94 10.16 -0.89
C ALA A 68 6.20 8.68 -1.19
N VAL A 69 7.47 8.29 -1.15
CA VAL A 69 7.90 6.89 -1.26
C VAL A 69 8.48 6.43 0.06
N GLY A 70 8.04 5.26 0.53
CA GLY A 70 8.69 4.55 1.63
C GLY A 70 9.99 3.88 1.17
N ILE A 71 11.13 4.28 1.74
CA ILE A 71 12.46 3.80 1.36
C ILE A 71 13.12 3.12 2.55
N ASP A 72 12.91 1.81 2.67
CA ASP A 72 13.48 0.98 3.73
C ASP A 72 13.66 -0.47 3.25
N THR A 73 14.24 -1.32 4.09
CA THR A 73 14.34 -2.77 3.90
C THR A 73 13.10 -3.52 4.37
N ARG A 74 12.30 -2.90 5.26
CA ARG A 74 11.05 -3.43 5.83
C ARG A 74 10.32 -2.34 6.61
N PHE A 75 9.05 -2.55 6.92
CA PHE A 75 8.26 -1.64 7.76
C PHE A 75 7.27 -2.40 8.66
N LYS A 76 6.77 -1.71 9.70
CA LYS A 76 5.71 -2.22 10.58
C LYS A 76 4.34 -1.85 10.04
N ALA A 77 3.37 -2.75 10.18
CA ALA A 77 2.01 -2.58 9.68
C ALA A 77 1.03 -3.39 10.57
N PRO A 78 -0.14 -2.90 10.99
CA PRO A 78 -0.62 -1.53 10.91
C PRO A 78 -0.09 -0.63 12.05
N ASN A 79 -0.27 0.68 11.97
CA ASN A 79 0.03 1.67 13.02
C ASN A 79 -1.22 2.33 13.63
N ASP A 80 -2.41 1.84 13.27
CA ASP A 80 -3.72 2.37 13.64
C ASP A 80 -4.71 1.28 14.12
N GLU A 81 -4.20 0.06 14.33
CA GLU A 81 -4.89 -1.04 15.01
C GLU A 81 -6.29 -1.43 14.43
N PRO A 82 -6.45 -1.63 13.10
CA PRO A 82 -7.70 -2.12 12.51
C PRO A 82 -8.12 -3.46 13.13
N GLN A 83 -9.42 -3.57 13.40
CA GLN A 83 -10.00 -4.72 14.08
C GLN A 83 -9.77 -6.03 13.30
N ASP A 84 -9.36 -7.08 14.02
CA ASP A 84 -9.08 -8.42 13.48
C ASP A 84 -7.92 -8.48 12.46
N VAL A 85 -7.02 -7.50 12.50
CA VAL A 85 -5.75 -7.51 11.76
C VAL A 85 -4.58 -7.61 12.74
N PRO A 86 -3.70 -8.61 12.64
CA PRO A 86 -2.51 -8.70 13.48
C PRO A 86 -1.43 -7.72 13.02
N ASN A 87 -0.41 -7.52 13.86
CA ASN A 87 0.79 -6.79 13.49
C ASN A 87 1.71 -7.63 12.60
N TYR A 88 2.22 -7.01 11.54
CA TYR A 88 3.13 -7.56 10.56
C TYR A 88 4.45 -6.78 10.51
N ILE A 89 5.49 -7.48 10.08
CA ILE A 89 6.71 -6.88 9.54
C ILE A 89 6.72 -7.22 8.07
N VAL A 90 6.55 -6.21 7.21
CA VAL A 90 6.46 -6.41 5.76
C VAL A 90 7.83 -6.12 5.14
N PRO A 91 8.40 -7.05 4.34
CA PRO A 91 9.65 -6.78 3.64
C PRO A 91 9.46 -5.68 2.59
N SER A 92 10.52 -4.92 2.33
CA SER A 92 10.59 -3.92 1.27
C SER A 92 11.92 -4.07 0.52
N MET A 93 12.14 -3.28 -0.53
CA MET A 93 13.34 -3.32 -1.34
C MET A 93 13.96 -1.92 -1.43
N LEU A 94 14.93 -1.65 -0.54
CA LEU A 94 15.59 -0.35 -0.40
C LEU A 94 16.08 0.21 -1.74
N ASP A 95 16.84 -0.58 -2.50
CA ASP A 95 17.45 -0.13 -3.75
C ASP A 95 16.40 0.16 -4.84
N VAL A 96 15.32 -0.63 -4.87
CA VAL A 96 14.23 -0.43 -5.84
C VAL A 96 13.38 0.79 -5.45
N ALA A 97 13.09 0.98 -4.16
CA ALA A 97 12.36 2.16 -3.68
C ALA A 97 13.16 3.45 -3.93
N ALA A 98 14.47 3.43 -3.69
CA ALA A 98 15.37 4.52 -4.02
C ALA A 98 15.40 4.79 -5.53
N HIS A 99 15.45 3.75 -6.35
CA HIS A 99 15.40 3.87 -7.81
C HIS A 99 14.07 4.48 -8.29
N ILE A 100 12.92 4.02 -7.77
CA ILE A 100 11.59 4.57 -8.08
C ILE A 100 11.56 6.07 -7.77
N ARG A 101 12.01 6.47 -6.58
CA ARG A 101 12.05 7.88 -6.20
C ARG A 101 12.92 8.70 -7.15
N CYS A 102 14.14 8.23 -7.48
CA CYS A 102 15.02 8.91 -8.43
C CYS A 102 14.38 9.06 -9.81
N ALA A 103 13.71 8.02 -10.31
CA ALA A 103 13.04 8.05 -11.62
C ALA A 103 11.86 9.04 -11.64
N VAL A 104 11.04 9.05 -10.58
CA VAL A 104 9.89 9.96 -10.43
C VAL A 104 10.34 11.43 -10.33
N VAL A 105 11.41 11.70 -9.58
CA VAL A 105 12.01 13.05 -9.53
C VAL A 105 12.55 13.46 -10.91
N ALA A 106 13.26 12.56 -11.60
CA ALA A 106 13.78 12.83 -12.95
C ALA A 106 12.65 13.06 -13.98
N ALA A 107 11.46 12.50 -13.75
CA ALA A 107 10.26 12.73 -14.55
C ALA A 107 9.54 14.06 -14.23
N GLY A 108 10.05 14.86 -13.29
CA GLY A 108 9.52 16.19 -12.96
C GLY A 108 8.48 16.21 -11.84
N PHE A 109 8.39 15.15 -11.03
CA PHE A 109 7.52 15.11 -9.86
C PHE A 109 8.28 15.43 -8.57
N ASP A 110 7.75 16.35 -7.77
CA ASP A 110 8.19 16.58 -6.39
C ASP A 110 7.67 15.46 -5.49
N VAL A 111 8.54 14.51 -5.12
CA VAL A 111 8.18 13.36 -4.28
C VAL A 111 9.03 13.30 -3.01
N GLY A 112 8.35 13.21 -1.88
CA GLY A 112 8.96 13.03 -0.56
C GLY A 112 9.59 11.64 -0.39
N MET A 113 10.47 11.52 0.60
CA MET A 113 11.00 10.25 1.07
C MET A 113 10.60 10.08 2.53
N THR A 114 10.15 8.87 2.89
CA THR A 114 10.00 8.48 4.29
C THR A 114 10.80 7.21 4.57
N GLN A 115 11.42 7.13 5.75
CA GLN A 115 12.24 6.01 6.22
C GLN A 115 11.90 5.72 7.69
N ASN A 116 12.20 4.51 8.19
CA ASN A 116 11.83 4.10 9.55
C ASN A 116 10.33 4.30 9.85
N TYR A 117 9.50 4.12 8.84
CA TYR A 117 8.07 4.37 8.91
C TYR A 117 7.30 3.10 9.33
N SER A 118 6.07 3.31 9.77
CA SER A 118 5.03 2.31 9.84
C SER A 118 3.89 2.75 8.91
N VAL A 119 2.99 1.83 8.56
CA VAL A 119 1.84 2.13 7.69
C VAL A 119 0.54 1.77 8.37
N ASP A 120 -0.56 2.37 7.94
CA ASP A 120 -1.88 2.15 8.52
C ASP A 120 -2.68 1.05 7.80
N HIS A 121 -3.97 0.97 8.10
CA HIS A 121 -4.91 0.03 7.48
C HIS A 121 -5.00 0.15 5.96
N SER A 122 -4.67 1.31 5.37
CA SER A 122 -4.80 1.54 3.92
C SER A 122 -3.89 0.59 3.11
N VAL A 123 -2.72 0.28 3.67
CA VAL A 123 -1.75 -0.69 3.15
C VAL A 123 -2.03 -2.06 3.73
N THR A 124 -2.28 -2.13 5.04
CA THR A 124 -2.31 -3.41 5.76
C THR A 124 -3.52 -4.27 5.41
N VAL A 125 -4.71 -3.69 5.24
CA VAL A 125 -5.95 -4.45 4.98
C VAL A 125 -5.92 -5.15 3.63
N PRO A 126 -5.54 -4.50 2.51
CA PRO A 126 -5.34 -5.19 1.24
C PRO A 126 -4.32 -6.33 1.33
N LEU A 127 -3.17 -6.10 1.96
CA LEU A 127 -2.14 -7.14 2.11
C LEU A 127 -2.62 -8.30 2.98
N HIS A 128 -3.38 -8.04 4.04
CA HIS A 128 -3.97 -9.07 4.90
C HIS A 128 -4.86 -10.03 4.10
N PHE A 129 -5.62 -9.51 3.12
CA PHE A 129 -6.44 -10.35 2.26
C PHE A 129 -5.65 -11.02 1.13
N LEU A 130 -4.76 -10.29 0.47
CA LEU A 130 -4.13 -10.71 -0.78
C LEU A 130 -2.84 -11.53 -0.56
N THR A 131 -2.02 -11.15 0.42
CA THR A 131 -0.69 -11.74 0.72
C THR A 131 -0.50 -11.93 2.23
N PRO A 132 -1.35 -12.74 2.91
CA PRO A 132 -1.36 -12.83 4.38
C PRO A 132 -0.07 -13.37 5.01
N ASP A 133 0.79 -14.02 4.22
CA ASP A 133 2.10 -14.52 4.62
C ASP A 133 3.19 -13.43 4.59
N MET A 134 2.91 -12.26 3.99
CA MET A 134 3.80 -11.10 3.89
C MET A 134 5.18 -11.43 3.33
N THR A 135 5.25 -12.37 2.39
CA THR A 135 6.52 -12.82 1.80
C THR A 135 6.94 -11.99 0.58
N VAL A 136 5.98 -11.44 -0.16
CA VAL A 136 6.25 -10.55 -1.29
C VAL A 136 6.63 -9.16 -0.75
N PRO A 137 7.81 -8.62 -1.10
CA PRO A 137 8.18 -7.26 -0.73
C PRO A 137 7.17 -6.22 -1.22
N VAL A 138 6.98 -5.17 -0.43
CA VAL A 138 6.05 -4.07 -0.73
C VAL A 138 6.79 -2.74 -0.64
N ILE A 139 6.58 -1.86 -1.61
CA ILE A 139 7.01 -0.45 -1.57
C ILE A 139 5.75 0.41 -1.54
N PRO A 140 5.43 1.06 -0.40
CA PRO A 140 4.31 1.98 -0.35
C PRO A 140 4.69 3.30 -1.05
N PHE A 141 3.76 3.75 -1.89
CA PHE A 141 3.79 5.02 -2.58
C PHE A 141 2.56 5.81 -2.14
N PHE A 142 2.76 6.75 -1.24
CA PHE A 142 1.70 7.53 -0.62
C PHE A 142 1.28 8.69 -1.53
N ILE A 143 -0.03 8.87 -1.66
CA ILE A 143 -0.68 9.96 -2.39
C ILE A 143 -1.59 10.69 -1.41
N SER A 144 -1.43 12.00 -1.26
CA SER A 144 -2.33 12.78 -0.40
C SER A 144 -3.75 12.77 -0.94
N GLY A 145 -4.71 12.36 -0.10
CA GLY A 145 -6.12 12.27 -0.44
C GLY A 145 -7.07 12.91 0.58
N HIS A 146 -6.57 13.45 1.70
CA HIS A 146 -7.41 13.94 2.80
C HIS A 146 -7.47 15.46 2.93
N VAL A 147 -6.32 16.14 2.91
CA VAL A 147 -6.22 17.57 3.24
C VAL A 147 -5.88 18.36 1.99
N PRO A 148 -6.74 19.30 1.53
CA PRO A 148 -6.44 20.16 0.40
C PRO A 148 -5.20 21.04 0.62
N PRO A 149 -4.45 21.37 -0.46
CA PRO A 149 -4.71 21.00 -1.85
C PRO A 149 -4.34 19.54 -2.15
N LEU A 150 -5.18 18.87 -2.93
CA LEU A 150 -4.94 17.51 -3.41
C LEU A 150 -4.30 17.52 -4.79
N PRO A 151 -3.50 16.50 -5.17
CA PRO A 151 -3.07 16.34 -6.55
C PRO A 151 -4.29 16.17 -7.46
N SER A 152 -4.26 16.77 -8.65
CA SER A 152 -5.34 16.57 -9.63
C SER A 152 -5.31 15.14 -10.16
N ALA A 153 -6.46 14.62 -10.61
CA ALA A 153 -6.52 13.31 -11.26
C ALA A 153 -5.58 13.22 -12.48
N GLN A 154 -5.40 14.32 -13.21
CA GLN A 154 -4.44 14.39 -14.32
C GLN A 154 -2.99 14.22 -13.84
N ARG A 155 -2.64 14.80 -12.68
CA ARG A 155 -1.31 14.65 -12.09
C ARG A 155 -1.09 13.23 -11.58
N CYS A 156 -2.11 12.60 -10.98
CA CYS A 156 -2.04 11.20 -10.55
C CYS A 156 -1.96 10.22 -11.73
N HIS A 157 -2.64 10.50 -12.84
CA HIS A 157 -2.57 9.65 -14.04
C HIS A 157 -1.22 9.78 -14.78
N ALA A 158 -0.58 10.95 -14.70
CA ALA A 158 0.72 11.18 -15.31
C ALA A 158 1.88 10.57 -14.49
N LEU A 159 1.66 10.35 -13.20
CA LEU A 159 2.58 9.68 -12.28
C LEU A 159 2.57 8.17 -12.53
#